data_AF-A0A167QIP4-F1
#
_entry.id   AF-A0A167QIP4-F1
#
_cell.length_a   1.000
_cell.length_b   1.000
_cell.length_c   1.000
_cell.angle_alpha   90.00
_cell.angle_beta   90.00
_cell.angle_gamma   90.00
#
_symmetry.space_group_name_H-M   'P 1'
#
loop_
_entity.id
_entity.type
_entity.pdbx_description
1 polymer ?
#
loop_
_entity_poly.entity_id
_entity_poly.type
_entity_poly.pdbx_seq_one_letter_code
_entity_poly.pdbx_strand_id
1 'polypeptide(L)'
;LSICILIHLVYIILTGLTLGLMSLDETNLAILAVAGSEKQRACASRILPIRKNKHMLLTALVLTNTVVNETLPVVLNGIFGEGYIAVIASTLLLVIFSEIIPQAICTRHGLAVGALFAIPVRALMMLWYILAWPISKCLDLMLGEHESPIYRVQGKYIKLNELIRMHDSSLANAGSLSHRTATIIQGTLSLQTKTTGDLAIPLDNVFMLSHDTLLSKDVMLKIFESGYSRIPVYETQAASTGDSDIKALQNNLAMINPEDAVSLSDITLEPVLHVPTSYSATDLLAALRKSSGTAETWSCY
;
A
#
# COMPACT_ATOMS: atom_id res chain seq x y z
N LEU A 1 44.16 25.14 -13.81
CA LEU A 1 43.55 25.34 -12.48
C LEU A 1 42.09 25.80 -12.57
N SER A 2 41.80 26.94 -13.20
CA SER A 2 40.43 27.50 -13.28
C SER A 2 39.39 26.59 -13.95
N ILE A 3 39.79 25.84 -14.99
CA ILE A 3 38.93 24.86 -15.67
C ILE A 3 38.59 23.68 -14.72
N CYS A 4 39.58 23.20 -13.95
CA CYS A 4 39.36 22.13 -12.98
C CYS A 4 38.39 22.57 -11.88
N ILE A 5 38.53 23.81 -11.39
CA ILE A 5 37.62 24.38 -10.38
C ILE A 5 36.19 24.50 -10.93
N LEU A 6 36.03 24.98 -12.17
CA LEU A 6 34.71 25.08 -12.81
C LEU A 6 34.05 23.71 -12.97
N ILE A 7 34.80 22.70 -13.41
CA ILE A 7 34.32 21.32 -13.54
C ILE A 7 33.88 20.77 -12.17
N HIS A 8 34.65 21.02 -11.11
CA HIS A 8 34.30 20.59 -9.76
C HIS A 8 33.03 21.28 -9.24
N LEU A 9 32.85 22.58 -9.51
CA LEU A 9 31.63 23.30 -9.09
C LEU A 9 30.36 22.77 -9.77
N VAL A 10 30.43 22.48 -11.07
CA VAL A 10 29.32 21.85 -11.80
C VAL A 10 29.03 20.47 -11.23
N TYR A 11 30.07 19.73 -10.83
CA TYR A 11 29.93 18.41 -10.24
C TYR A 11 29.32 18.40 -8.85
N ILE A 12 29.67 19.38 -8.02
CA ILE A 12 29.11 19.57 -6.68
C ILE A 12 27.57 19.71 -6.73
N ILE A 13 27.05 20.33 -7.78
CA ILE A 13 25.60 20.44 -7.99
C ILE A 13 25.00 19.07 -8.39
N LEU A 14 25.72 18.29 -9.20
CA LEU A 14 25.31 16.94 -9.60
C LEU A 14 25.35 15.95 -8.43
N THR A 15 26.23 16.12 -7.44
CA THR A 15 26.28 15.26 -6.24
C THR A 15 25.14 15.58 -5.27
N GLY A 16 24.79 16.85 -5.07
CA GLY A 16 23.59 17.26 -4.32
C GLY A 16 22.30 16.64 -4.86
N LEU A 17 22.26 16.41 -6.17
CA LEU A 17 21.16 15.78 -6.86
C LEU A 17 20.95 14.30 -6.49
N THR A 18 21.95 13.64 -5.90
CA THR A 18 21.82 12.27 -5.37
C THR A 18 20.69 12.16 -4.37
N LEU A 19 20.74 12.97 -3.31
CA LEU A 19 19.68 12.98 -2.29
C LEU A 19 18.38 13.57 -2.87
N GLY A 20 18.49 14.60 -3.71
CA GLY A 20 17.34 15.24 -4.35
C GLY A 20 16.53 14.29 -5.25
N LEU A 21 17.17 13.42 -6.05
CA LEU A 21 16.48 12.44 -6.89
C LEU A 21 16.10 11.18 -6.13
N MET A 22 16.92 10.74 -5.17
CA MET A 22 16.60 9.53 -4.38
C MET A 22 15.42 9.75 -3.43
N SER A 23 15.24 10.97 -2.92
CA SER A 23 14.09 11.34 -2.08
C SER A 23 12.78 11.45 -2.85
N LEU A 24 12.81 11.53 -4.18
CA LEU A 24 11.59 11.48 -5.00
C LEU A 24 11.05 10.04 -5.05
N ASP A 25 9.87 9.85 -4.48
CA ASP A 25 9.12 8.60 -4.53
C ASP A 25 8.58 8.35 -5.95
N GLU A 26 8.74 7.12 -6.46
CA GLU A 26 8.30 6.72 -7.80
C GLU A 26 6.77 6.84 -7.96
N THR A 27 6.01 6.49 -6.92
CA THR A 27 4.54 6.53 -6.95
C THR A 27 4.07 7.97 -7.01
N ASN A 28 4.62 8.84 -6.16
CA ASN A 28 4.29 10.26 -6.18
C ASN A 28 4.68 10.90 -7.53
N LEU A 29 5.83 10.52 -8.09
CA LEU A 29 6.27 11.01 -9.40
C LEU A 29 5.34 10.56 -10.54
N ALA A 30 4.84 9.31 -10.49
CA ALA A 30 3.85 8.81 -11.43
C ALA A 30 2.51 9.56 -11.30
N ILE A 31 2.08 9.85 -10.07
CA ILE A 31 0.89 10.67 -9.80
C ILE A 31 1.08 12.08 -10.38
N LEU A 32 2.21 12.73 -10.11
CA LEU A 32 2.52 14.08 -10.62
C LEU A 32 2.62 14.12 -12.15
N ALA A 33 3.08 13.04 -12.79
CA ALA A 33 3.10 12.93 -14.25
C ALA A 33 1.68 12.87 -14.86
N VAL A 34 0.68 12.43 -14.10
CA VAL A 34 -0.71 12.30 -14.59
C VAL A 34 -1.60 13.45 -14.09
N ALA A 35 -1.54 13.78 -12.81
CA ALA A 35 -2.47 14.70 -12.15
C ALA A 35 -1.82 16.03 -11.73
N GLY A 36 -0.51 16.20 -11.93
CA GLY A 36 0.18 17.44 -11.60
C GLY A 36 -0.15 18.60 -12.55
N SER A 37 0.22 19.81 -12.16
CA SER A 37 0.18 20.98 -13.05
C SER A 37 1.04 20.76 -14.31
N GLU A 38 0.82 21.52 -15.37
CA GLU A 38 1.55 21.39 -16.64
C GLU A 38 3.08 21.36 -16.45
N LYS A 39 3.61 22.27 -15.62
CA LYS A 39 5.04 22.31 -15.26
C LYS A 39 5.49 21.07 -14.48
N GLN A 40 4.70 20.62 -13.51
CA GLN A 40 5.03 19.43 -12.71
C GLN A 40 5.00 18.16 -13.55
N ARG A 41 4.00 18.00 -14.44
CA ARG A 41 3.89 16.87 -15.37
C ARG A 41 5.08 16.82 -16.33
N ALA A 42 5.50 17.96 -16.87
CA ALA A 42 6.70 18.04 -17.72
C ALA A 42 7.99 17.67 -16.97
N CYS A 43 8.12 18.08 -15.69
CA CYS A 43 9.26 17.72 -14.86
C CYS A 43 9.25 16.23 -14.49
N ALA A 44 8.12 15.72 -14.03
CA ALA A 44 7.95 14.35 -13.57
C ALA A 44 8.22 13.32 -14.69
N SER A 45 7.70 13.56 -15.89
CA SER A 45 7.91 12.69 -17.05
C SER A 45 9.38 12.58 -17.48
N ARG A 46 10.20 13.61 -17.25
CA ARG A 46 11.65 13.57 -17.54
C ARG A 46 12.43 12.75 -16.52
N ILE A 47 12.03 12.80 -15.25
CA ILE A 47 12.73 12.14 -14.14
C ILE A 47 12.32 10.67 -13.99
N LEU A 48 11.05 10.34 -14.24
CA LEU A 48 10.50 9.00 -14.06
C LEU A 48 11.35 7.86 -14.68
N PRO A 49 11.81 7.94 -15.94
CA PRO A 49 12.64 6.87 -16.51
C PRO A 49 14.01 6.74 -15.84
N ILE A 50 14.54 7.82 -15.28
CA ILE A 50 15.83 7.81 -14.55
C ILE A 50 15.62 7.12 -13.20
N ARG A 51 14.52 7.44 -12.50
CA ARG A 51 14.20 6.87 -11.18
C ARG A 51 13.84 5.39 -11.23
N LYS A 52 13.23 4.92 -12.34
CA LYS A 52 12.84 3.52 -12.54
C LYS A 52 14.02 2.55 -12.36
N ASN A 53 15.23 2.93 -12.77
CA ASN A 53 16.46 2.17 -12.54
C ASN A 53 17.14 2.64 -11.24
N LYS A 54 16.46 2.52 -10.09
CA LYS A 54 16.87 3.14 -8.83
C LYS A 54 18.29 2.77 -8.39
N HIS A 55 18.69 1.50 -8.54
CA HIS A 55 20.00 1.01 -8.13
C HIS A 55 21.10 1.51 -9.07
N MET A 56 20.87 1.53 -10.39
CA MET A 56 21.80 2.11 -11.37
C MET A 56 22.02 3.61 -11.13
N LEU A 57 20.92 4.35 -10.91
CA LEU A 57 20.99 5.77 -10.62
C LEU A 57 21.75 6.02 -9.31
N LEU A 58 21.45 5.25 -8.26
CA LEU A 58 22.14 5.34 -6.97
C LEU A 58 23.63 5.06 -7.12
N THR A 59 24.00 3.96 -7.77
CA THR A 59 25.40 3.57 -7.94
C THR A 59 26.16 4.59 -8.79
N ALA A 60 25.61 5.06 -9.91
CA ALA A 60 26.28 6.04 -10.76
C ALA A 60 26.50 7.38 -10.02
N LEU A 61 25.51 7.85 -9.25
CA LEU A 61 25.62 9.09 -8.49
C LEU A 61 26.54 8.96 -7.27
N VAL A 62 26.57 7.81 -6.60
CA VAL A 62 27.50 7.55 -5.48
C VAL A 62 28.94 7.43 -5.99
N LEU A 63 29.19 6.66 -7.06
CA LEU A 63 30.52 6.56 -7.68
C LEU A 63 31.04 7.95 -8.08
N THR A 64 30.14 8.75 -8.64
CA THR A 64 30.38 10.14 -8.96
C THR A 64 30.77 10.90 -7.68
N ASN A 65 29.96 10.89 -6.64
CA ASN A 65 30.28 11.59 -5.39
C ASN A 65 31.65 11.18 -4.83
N THR A 66 31.95 9.88 -4.78
CA THR A 66 33.23 9.36 -4.30
C THR A 66 34.42 9.88 -5.10
N VAL A 67 34.35 9.88 -6.43
CA VAL A 67 35.47 10.33 -7.27
C VAL A 67 35.83 11.80 -7.02
N VAL A 68 34.84 12.68 -6.85
CA VAL A 68 35.14 14.10 -6.59
C VAL A 68 35.52 14.35 -5.15
N ASN A 69 34.96 13.61 -4.21
CA ASN A 69 35.38 13.68 -2.81
C ASN A 69 36.86 13.29 -2.64
N GLU A 70 37.37 12.38 -3.48
CA GLU A 70 38.80 12.03 -3.50
C GLU A 70 39.65 12.99 -4.36
N THR A 71 39.11 13.50 -5.47
CA THR A 71 39.87 14.39 -6.37
C THR A 71 40.07 15.80 -5.79
N LEU A 72 39.09 16.33 -5.04
CA LEU A 72 39.14 17.70 -4.54
C LEU A 72 40.28 17.93 -3.52
N PRO A 73 40.48 17.08 -2.49
CA PRO A 73 41.62 17.20 -1.59
C PRO A 73 42.98 17.10 -2.31
N VAL A 74 43.10 16.21 -3.30
CA VAL A 74 44.33 16.07 -4.10
C VAL A 74 44.65 17.36 -4.86
N VAL A 75 43.64 18.00 -5.47
CA VAL A 75 43.81 19.29 -6.15
C VAL A 75 44.14 20.42 -5.17
N LEU A 76 43.51 20.43 -4.00
CA LEU A 76 43.73 21.44 -2.96
C LEU A 76 45.12 21.33 -2.31
N ASN A 77 45.63 20.11 -2.10
CA ASN A 77 46.98 19.88 -1.56
C ASN A 77 48.06 20.48 -2.48
N GLY A 78 47.85 20.44 -3.80
CA GLY A 78 48.74 21.10 -4.76
C GLY A 78 48.74 22.63 -4.71
N ILE A 79 47.80 23.25 -3.99
CA ILE A 79 47.63 24.72 -3.88
C ILE A 79 47.97 25.22 -2.47
N PHE A 80 47.50 24.53 -1.43
CA PHE A 80 47.57 24.99 -0.04
C PHE A 80 48.77 24.43 0.76
N GLY A 81 49.57 23.55 0.14
CA GLY A 81 50.72 22.92 0.77
C GLY A 81 50.36 21.71 1.65
N GLU A 82 51.37 20.99 2.13
CA GLU A 82 51.21 19.78 2.92
C GLU A 82 51.09 20.09 4.42
N GLY A 83 50.11 19.49 5.12
CA GLY A 83 49.98 19.61 6.57
C GLY A 83 48.62 19.15 7.11
N TYR A 84 48.57 18.73 8.38
CA TYR A 84 47.33 18.26 9.03
C TYR A 84 46.25 19.35 9.11
N ILE A 85 46.64 20.62 9.23
CA ILE A 85 45.71 21.77 9.23
C ILE A 85 45.04 21.91 7.86
N ALA A 86 45.79 21.72 6.78
CA ALA A 86 45.26 21.78 5.41
C ALA A 86 44.22 20.68 5.17
N VAL A 87 44.48 19.46 5.65
CA VAL A 87 43.55 18.32 5.56
C VAL A 87 42.26 18.58 6.35
N ILE A 88 42.36 19.09 7.58
CA ILE A 88 41.18 19.41 8.40
C ILE A 88 40.36 20.53 7.73
N ALA A 89 41.03 21.59 7.28
CA ALA A 89 40.37 22.72 6.62
C ALA A 89 39.72 22.31 5.28
N SER A 90 40.39 21.51 4.46
CA SER A 90 39.86 21.02 3.17
C SER A 90 38.67 20.10 3.38
N THR A 91 38.70 19.25 4.41
CA THR A 91 37.60 18.33 4.73
C THR A 91 36.35 19.08 5.17
N LEU A 92 36.50 20.07 6.07
CA LEU A 92 35.37 20.89 6.53
C LEU A 92 34.75 21.69 5.37
N LEU A 93 35.59 22.27 4.51
CA LEU A 93 35.14 23.01 3.34
C LEU A 93 34.37 22.10 2.37
N LEU A 94 34.89 20.89 2.13
CA LEU A 94 34.26 19.91 1.25
C LEU A 94 32.90 19.49 1.79
N VAL A 95 32.80 19.07 3.05
CA VAL A 95 31.53 18.62 3.63
C VAL A 95 30.47 19.71 3.59
N ILE A 96 30.81 20.94 3.96
CA ILE A 96 29.83 22.04 4.01
C ILE A 96 29.41 22.45 2.59
N PHE A 97 30.37 22.75 1.73
CA PHE A 97 30.08 23.36 0.41
C PHE A 97 29.74 22.34 -0.68
N SER A 98 30.27 21.11 -0.58
CA SER A 98 30.11 20.08 -1.61
C SER A 98 29.02 19.06 -1.29
N GLU A 99 28.71 18.86 0.00
CA GLU A 99 27.70 17.88 0.40
C GLU A 99 26.49 18.55 1.02
N ILE A 100 26.63 19.23 2.16
CA ILE A 100 25.49 19.71 2.96
C ILE A 100 24.66 20.75 2.20
N ILE A 101 25.29 21.84 1.72
CA ILE A 101 24.56 22.93 1.06
C ILE A 101 23.88 22.46 -0.24
N PRO A 102 24.58 21.78 -1.17
CA PRO A 102 23.97 21.30 -2.42
C PRO A 102 22.85 20.29 -2.17
N GLN A 103 23.04 19.34 -1.24
CA GLN A 103 22.01 18.35 -0.91
C GLN A 103 20.77 19.01 -0.29
N ALA A 104 20.94 19.99 0.60
CA ALA A 104 19.82 20.73 1.19
C ALA A 104 18.98 21.48 0.13
N ILE A 105 19.64 22.14 -0.82
CA ILE A 105 18.96 22.86 -1.91
C ILE A 105 18.23 21.88 -2.83
N CYS A 106 18.90 20.79 -3.23
CA CYS A 106 18.34 19.78 -4.12
C CYS A 106 17.21 18.98 -3.49
N THR A 107 17.19 18.81 -2.17
CA THR A 107 16.08 18.14 -1.47
C THR A 107 14.82 19.02 -1.47
N ARG A 108 14.95 20.34 -1.28
CA ARG A 108 13.81 21.26 -1.29
C ARG A 108 13.20 21.47 -2.68
N HIS A 109 14.02 21.49 -3.73
CA HIS A 109 13.59 21.72 -5.11
C HIS A 109 13.82 20.51 -6.03
N GLY A 110 13.76 19.29 -5.49
CA GLY A 110 14.17 18.07 -6.19
C GLY A 110 13.47 17.81 -7.51
N LEU A 111 12.16 18.13 -7.60
CA LEU A 111 11.40 17.95 -8.84
C LEU A 111 11.87 18.91 -9.96
N ALA A 112 12.10 20.19 -9.65
CA ALA A 112 12.50 21.18 -10.64
C ALA A 112 13.98 21.01 -11.03
N VAL A 113 14.86 20.88 -10.04
CA VAL A 113 16.30 20.69 -10.24
C VAL A 113 16.55 19.34 -10.92
N GLY A 114 15.89 18.26 -10.50
CA GLY A 114 16.00 16.96 -11.14
C GLY A 114 15.56 16.94 -12.60
N ALA A 115 14.55 17.72 -12.96
CA ALA A 115 14.10 17.82 -14.35
C ALA A 115 15.06 18.63 -15.22
N LEU A 116 15.68 19.68 -14.65
CA LEU A 116 16.71 20.46 -15.33
C LEU A 116 17.97 19.63 -15.60
N PHE A 117 18.41 18.86 -14.59
CA PHE A 117 19.61 18.03 -14.66
C PHE A 117 19.37 16.60 -15.17
N ALA A 118 18.16 16.30 -15.66
CA ALA A 118 17.81 14.97 -16.17
C ALA A 118 18.74 14.48 -17.30
N ILE A 119 19.14 15.38 -18.22
CA ILE A 119 20.04 15.04 -19.33
C ILE A 119 21.47 14.79 -18.82
N PRO A 120 22.10 15.71 -18.04
CA PRO A 120 23.39 15.45 -17.40
C PRO A 120 23.45 14.14 -16.62
N VAL A 121 22.41 13.83 -15.84
CA VAL A 121 22.36 12.59 -15.05
C VAL A 121 22.31 11.36 -15.95
N ARG A 122 21.54 11.38 -17.05
CA ARG A 122 21.53 10.27 -18.00
C ARG A 122 22.90 10.07 -18.66
N ALA A 123 23.58 11.16 -19.01
CA ALA A 123 24.93 11.09 -19.55
C ALA A 123 25.91 10.48 -18.54
N LEU A 124 25.79 10.85 -17.26
CA LEU A 124 26.58 10.31 -16.16
C LEU A 124 26.33 8.81 -15.92
N MET A 125 25.06 8.38 -15.97
CA MET A 125 24.71 6.96 -15.89
C MET A 125 25.29 6.17 -17.05
N MET A 126 25.32 6.76 -18.25
CA MET A 126 25.94 6.14 -19.43
C MET A 126 27.46 6.06 -19.30
N LEU A 127 28.10 7.11 -18.78
CA LEU A 127 29.54 7.15 -18.51
C LEU A 127 29.97 6.04 -17.53
N TRP A 128 29.25 5.93 -16.41
CA TRP A 128 29.55 4.93 -15.38
C TRP A 128 28.97 3.55 -15.69
N TYR A 129 28.28 3.35 -16.81
CA TYR A 129 27.51 2.14 -17.08
C TYR A 129 28.32 0.85 -16.89
N ILE A 130 29.57 0.84 -17.37
CA ILE A 130 30.47 -0.34 -17.29
C ILE A 130 30.73 -0.75 -15.84
N LEU A 131 30.92 0.21 -14.93
CA LEU A 131 31.22 -0.04 -13.52
C LEU A 131 29.96 -0.12 -12.66
N ALA A 132 28.95 0.71 -12.96
CA ALA A 132 27.72 0.78 -12.20
C ALA A 132 26.83 -0.45 -12.43
N TRP A 133 26.78 -1.00 -13.65
CA TRP A 133 25.95 -2.16 -13.96
C TRP A 133 26.20 -3.39 -13.06
N PRO A 134 27.45 -3.90 -12.90
CA PRO A 134 27.70 -5.06 -12.06
C PRO A 134 27.40 -4.79 -10.57
N ILE A 135 27.74 -3.58 -10.09
CA ILE A 135 27.48 -3.17 -8.70
C ILE A 135 25.98 -3.09 -8.46
N SER A 136 25.22 -2.44 -9.35
CA SER A 136 23.76 -2.35 -9.23
C SER A 136 23.10 -3.72 -9.31
N LYS A 137 23.59 -4.64 -10.14
CA LYS A 137 23.09 -6.03 -10.18
C LYS A 137 23.38 -6.80 -8.91
N CYS A 138 24.54 -6.57 -8.30
CA CYS A 138 24.84 -7.12 -6.98
C CYS A 138 23.88 -6.58 -5.91
N LEU A 139 23.58 -5.28 -5.93
CA LEU A 139 22.57 -4.67 -5.05
C LEU A 139 21.18 -5.26 -5.28
N ASP A 140 20.74 -5.40 -6.54
CA ASP A 140 19.45 -6.01 -6.89
C ASP A 140 19.32 -7.44 -6.32
N LEU A 141 20.41 -8.21 -6.38
CA LEU A 141 20.49 -9.58 -5.87
C LEU A 141 20.46 -9.63 -4.33
N MET A 142 21.25 -8.77 -3.67
CA MET A 142 21.37 -8.72 -2.21
C MET A 142 20.12 -8.16 -1.53
N LEU A 143 19.51 -7.13 -2.12
CA LEU A 143 18.31 -6.50 -1.57
C LEU A 143 17.01 -7.17 -2.03
N GLY A 144 17.11 -8.13 -2.96
CA GLY A 144 16.02 -9.00 -3.38
C GLY A 144 14.85 -8.25 -4.01
N GLU A 145 14.78 -8.22 -5.34
CA GLU A 145 13.56 -7.90 -6.09
C GLU A 145 12.49 -9.01 -5.99
N HIS A 146 12.35 -9.66 -4.83
CA HIS A 146 11.39 -10.74 -4.59
C HIS A 146 10.14 -10.24 -3.87
N GLU A 147 9.58 -9.11 -4.30
CA GLU A 147 8.18 -8.85 -4.00
C GLU A 147 7.34 -9.65 -4.99
N SER A 148 6.71 -10.74 -4.53
CA SER A 148 5.75 -11.45 -5.34
C SER A 148 4.71 -10.46 -5.90
N PRO A 149 4.16 -10.71 -7.10
CA PRO A 149 3.18 -9.80 -7.71
C PRO A 149 2.02 -9.46 -6.76
N ILE A 150 1.67 -10.39 -5.86
CA ILE A 150 0.63 -10.29 -4.85
C ILE A 150 1.00 -9.27 -3.77
N TYR A 151 2.19 -9.37 -3.17
CA TYR A 151 2.65 -8.43 -2.14
C TYR A 151 2.80 -7.01 -2.69
N ARG A 152 3.25 -6.87 -3.95
CA ARG A 152 3.36 -5.57 -4.62
C ARG A 152 2.01 -4.89 -4.83
N VAL A 153 0.97 -5.69 -5.12
CA VAL A 153 -0.41 -5.21 -5.29
C VAL A 153 -1.00 -4.83 -3.94
N GLN A 154 -0.85 -5.67 -2.91
CA GLN A 154 -1.34 -5.39 -1.55
C GLN A 154 -0.66 -4.15 -0.93
N GLY A 155 0.65 -4.01 -1.09
CA GLY A 155 1.39 -2.85 -0.62
C GLY A 155 0.95 -1.53 -1.27
N LYS A 156 0.52 -1.55 -2.54
CA LYS A 156 -0.05 -0.36 -3.20
C LYS A 156 -1.37 0.05 -2.60
N TYR A 157 -2.26 -0.89 -2.28
CA TYR A 157 -3.55 -0.60 -1.64
C TYR A 157 -3.36 -0.01 -0.24
N ILE A 158 -2.45 -0.55 0.55
CA ILE A 158 -2.13 -0.02 1.89
C ILE A 158 -1.62 1.41 1.80
N LYS A 159 -0.67 1.69 0.89
CA LYS A 159 -0.15 3.04 0.65
C LYS A 159 -1.24 4.01 0.22
N LEU A 160 -2.13 3.60 -0.68
CA LEU A 160 -3.25 4.43 -1.13
C LEU A 160 -4.23 4.74 0.02
N ASN A 161 -4.56 3.73 0.82
CA ASN A 161 -5.46 3.88 1.97
C ASN A 161 -4.89 4.89 2.97
N GLU A 162 -3.59 4.82 3.25
CA GLU A 162 -2.90 5.73 4.16
C GLU A 162 -2.80 7.16 3.59
N LEU A 163 -2.55 7.31 2.29
CA LEU A 163 -2.57 8.62 1.62
C LEU A 163 -3.93 9.31 1.72
N ILE A 164 -5.03 8.54 1.58
CA ILE A 164 -6.39 9.05 1.75
C ILE A 164 -6.61 9.46 3.21
N ARG A 165 -6.16 8.65 4.18
CA ARG A 165 -6.26 8.95 5.62
C ARG A 165 -5.53 10.24 6.00
N MET A 166 -4.32 10.45 5.46
CA MET A 166 -3.54 11.67 5.69
C MET A 166 -4.18 12.91 5.04
N HIS A 167 -4.80 12.76 3.86
CA HIS A 167 -5.53 13.86 3.23
C HIS A 167 -6.80 14.23 4.02
N ASP A 168 -7.54 13.24 4.52
CA ASP A 168 -8.73 13.46 5.34
C ASP A 168 -8.42 14.23 6.64
N SER A 169 -7.32 13.88 7.32
CA SER A 169 -6.92 14.56 8.56
C SER A 169 -6.33 15.96 8.34
N SER A 170 -5.66 16.20 7.20
CA SER A 170 -4.97 17.46 6.94
C SER A 170 -5.85 18.54 6.30
N LEU A 171 -7.02 18.21 5.73
CA LEU A 171 -7.86 19.11 4.93
C LEU A 171 -9.22 19.46 5.55
N ALA A 172 -9.46 19.11 6.83
CA ALA A 172 -10.67 19.50 7.57
C ALA A 172 -10.95 21.03 7.55
N ASN A 173 -9.95 21.87 7.25
CA ASN A 173 -10.08 23.34 7.18
C ASN A 173 -10.00 23.95 5.76
N ALA A 174 -9.67 23.18 4.72
CA ALA A 174 -9.50 23.71 3.37
C ALA A 174 -10.08 22.71 2.37
N GLY A 175 -11.30 22.99 1.91
CA GLY A 175 -12.18 22.01 1.30
C GLY A 175 -11.54 21.14 0.20
N SER A 176 -11.61 19.82 0.39
CA SER A 176 -11.77 18.80 -0.64
C SER A 176 -11.79 17.40 0.00
N LEU A 177 -12.64 16.53 -0.55
CA LEU A 177 -13.13 15.23 -0.07
C LEU A 177 -13.90 15.33 1.26
N SER A 178 -15.23 15.19 1.20
CA SER A 178 -16.04 15.06 2.42
C SER A 178 -15.54 13.83 3.18
N HIS A 179 -15.35 13.93 4.50
CA HIS A 179 -14.99 12.81 5.38
C HIS A 179 -15.81 11.55 5.06
N ARG A 180 -17.10 11.71 4.71
CA ARG A 180 -17.97 10.61 4.27
C ARG A 180 -17.44 9.89 3.03
N THR A 181 -17.01 10.63 2.01
CA THR A 181 -16.43 10.06 0.78
C THR A 181 -15.10 9.37 1.07
N ALA A 182 -14.26 9.95 1.94
CA ALA A 182 -13.01 9.32 2.38
C ALA A 182 -13.28 7.97 3.07
N THR A 183 -14.21 7.94 4.04
CA THR A 183 -14.61 6.71 4.73
C THR A 183 -15.16 5.65 3.76
N ILE A 184 -15.98 6.04 2.78
CA ILE A 184 -16.52 5.11 1.77
C ILE A 184 -15.39 4.51 0.93
N ILE A 185 -14.45 5.33 0.45
CA ILE A 185 -13.33 4.84 -0.36
C ILE A 185 -12.44 3.92 0.46
N GLN A 186 -12.09 4.30 1.70
CA GLN A 186 -11.29 3.46 2.60
C GLN A 186 -11.98 2.11 2.90
N GLY A 187 -13.29 2.13 3.17
CA GLY A 187 -14.08 0.91 3.37
C GLY A 187 -14.07 0.01 2.13
N THR A 188 -14.21 0.62 0.94
CA THR A 188 -14.19 -0.11 -0.34
C THR A 188 -12.81 -0.72 -0.63
N LEU A 189 -11.73 0.03 -0.41
CA LEU A 189 -10.36 -0.46 -0.58
C LEU A 189 -10.05 -1.60 0.41
N SER A 190 -10.51 -1.47 1.65
CA SER A 190 -10.35 -2.50 2.69
C SER A 190 -11.12 -3.78 2.36
N LEU A 191 -12.27 -3.66 1.69
CA LEU A 191 -13.06 -4.82 1.25
C LEU A 191 -12.29 -5.65 0.21
N GLN A 192 -11.52 -5.02 -0.69
CA GLN A 192 -10.73 -5.76 -1.70
C GLN A 192 -9.63 -6.64 -1.10
N THR A 193 -9.18 -6.35 0.12
CA THR A 193 -8.11 -7.10 0.79
C THR A 193 -8.61 -8.11 1.80
N LYS A 194 -9.92 -8.13 2.10
CA LYS A 194 -10.50 -9.03 3.11
C LYS A 194 -11.04 -10.30 2.47
N THR A 195 -10.94 -11.37 3.25
CA THR A 195 -11.56 -12.67 2.94
C THR A 195 -12.84 -12.85 3.75
N THR A 196 -13.62 -13.87 3.41
CA THR A 196 -14.83 -14.24 4.14
C THR A 196 -14.51 -14.64 5.57
N GLY A 197 -13.37 -15.29 5.81
CA GLY A 197 -12.88 -15.59 7.16
C GLY A 197 -12.64 -14.33 8.00
N ASP A 198 -12.13 -13.25 7.40
CA ASP A 198 -11.89 -11.97 8.10
C ASP A 198 -13.19 -11.22 8.45
N LEU A 199 -14.30 -11.58 7.82
CA LEU A 199 -15.62 -10.97 8.00
C LEU A 199 -16.59 -11.83 8.81
N ALA A 200 -16.32 -13.14 8.91
CA ALA A 200 -17.20 -14.09 9.57
C ALA A 200 -17.16 -13.95 11.09
N ILE A 201 -18.30 -14.22 11.73
CA ILE A 201 -18.40 -14.39 13.17
C ILE A 201 -18.07 -15.85 13.47
N PRO A 202 -17.14 -16.15 14.40
CA PRO A 202 -16.87 -17.53 14.81
C PRO A 202 -18.14 -18.24 15.28
N LEU A 203 -18.34 -19.50 14.87
CA LEU A 203 -19.54 -20.29 15.18
C LEU A 203 -19.90 -20.31 16.67
N ASP A 204 -18.90 -20.37 17.55
CA ASP A 204 -19.07 -20.35 19.01
C ASP A 204 -19.75 -19.08 19.55
N ASN A 205 -19.67 -17.98 18.79
CA ASN A 205 -20.24 -16.68 19.15
C ASN A 205 -21.57 -16.40 18.41
N VAL A 206 -22.09 -17.37 17.65
CA VAL A 206 -23.35 -17.22 16.92
C VAL A 206 -24.50 -17.74 17.78
N PHE A 207 -25.56 -16.94 17.91
CA PHE A 207 -26.81 -17.39 18.50
C PHE A 207 -27.53 -18.33 17.52
N MET A 208 -27.54 -19.62 17.85
CA MET A 208 -28.12 -20.68 17.00
C MET A 208 -29.17 -21.47 17.79
N LEU A 209 -30.15 -22.03 17.08
CA LEU A 209 -31.19 -22.89 17.65
C LEU A 209 -31.03 -24.33 17.13
N SER A 210 -31.38 -25.32 17.96
CA SER A 210 -31.46 -26.71 17.48
C SER A 210 -32.74 -26.90 16.66
N HIS A 211 -32.68 -27.71 15.61
CA HIS A 211 -33.84 -28.12 14.82
C HIS A 211 -34.99 -28.70 15.66
N ASP A 212 -34.69 -29.32 16.81
CA ASP A 212 -35.68 -29.93 17.71
C ASP A 212 -36.24 -28.96 18.76
N THR A 213 -35.87 -27.67 18.69
CA THR A 213 -36.32 -26.67 19.67
C THR A 213 -37.79 -26.33 19.44
N LEU A 214 -38.60 -26.42 20.50
CA LEU A 214 -39.99 -25.95 20.48
C LEU A 214 -40.03 -24.43 20.64
N LEU A 215 -40.80 -23.75 19.80
CA LEU A 215 -41.02 -22.30 19.89
C LEU A 215 -42.00 -21.95 21.03
N SER A 216 -41.58 -22.18 22.25
CA SER A 216 -42.30 -21.76 23.44
C SER A 216 -42.14 -20.25 23.69
N LYS A 217 -43.01 -19.68 24.54
CA LYS A 217 -42.95 -18.28 24.96
C LYS A 217 -41.54 -17.84 25.41
N ASP A 218 -40.84 -18.68 26.16
CA ASP A 218 -39.50 -18.37 26.66
C ASP A 218 -38.45 -18.32 25.54
N VAL A 219 -38.54 -19.22 24.56
CA VAL A 219 -37.63 -19.24 23.39
C VAL A 219 -37.92 -18.07 22.47
N MET A 220 -39.19 -17.74 22.24
CA MET A 220 -39.59 -16.58 21.44
C MET A 220 -39.15 -15.26 22.09
N LEU A 221 -39.22 -15.16 23.42
CA LEU A 221 -38.67 -14.01 24.16
C LEU A 221 -37.15 -13.90 23.99
N LYS A 222 -36.41 -15.01 24.10
CA LYS A 222 -34.95 -15.01 23.84
C LYS A 222 -34.60 -14.60 22.41
N ILE A 223 -35.37 -15.05 21.42
CA ILE A 223 -35.22 -14.66 20.02
C ILE A 223 -35.43 -13.15 19.86
N PHE A 224 -36.48 -12.61 20.48
CA PHE A 224 -36.79 -11.19 20.42
C PHE A 224 -35.72 -10.33 21.12
N GLU A 225 -35.28 -10.74 22.31
CA GLU A 225 -34.20 -10.08 23.06
C GLU A 225 -32.86 -10.11 22.32
N SER A 226 -32.61 -11.14 21.50
CA SER A 226 -31.39 -11.24 20.69
C SER A 226 -31.31 -10.16 19.60
N GLY A 227 -32.45 -9.62 19.15
CA GLY A 227 -32.50 -8.57 18.13
C GLY A 227 -32.09 -8.98 16.71
N TYR A 228 -31.80 -10.27 16.47
CA TYR A 228 -31.37 -10.75 15.15
C TYR A 228 -32.55 -10.96 14.19
N SER A 229 -32.37 -10.60 12.91
CA SER A 229 -33.39 -10.81 11.87
C SER A 229 -33.36 -12.22 11.26
N ARG A 230 -32.21 -12.92 11.31
CA ARG A 230 -32.03 -14.28 10.83
C ARG A 230 -31.24 -15.08 11.86
N ILE A 231 -31.73 -16.25 12.22
CA ILE A 231 -31.15 -17.11 13.25
C ILE A 231 -30.84 -18.47 12.62
N PRO A 232 -29.57 -18.90 12.61
CA PRO A 232 -29.22 -20.22 12.12
C PRO A 232 -29.84 -21.33 12.99
N VAL A 233 -30.37 -22.34 12.33
CA VAL A 233 -30.90 -23.56 12.91
C VAL A 233 -29.99 -24.71 12.46
N TYR A 234 -29.43 -25.45 13.41
CA TYR A 234 -28.58 -26.59 13.10
C TYR A 234 -29.33 -27.91 13.33
N GLU A 235 -29.10 -28.87 12.44
CA GLU A 235 -29.57 -30.23 12.58
C GLU A 235 -28.40 -31.13 13.02
N THR A 236 -28.55 -31.80 14.17
CA THR A 236 -27.51 -32.71 14.68
C THR A 236 -27.69 -34.08 14.03
N GLN A 237 -27.02 -34.34 12.90
CA GLN A 237 -27.02 -35.67 12.32
C GLN A 237 -26.10 -36.63 13.09
N ALA A 238 -26.53 -37.89 13.20
CA ALA A 238 -25.78 -38.96 13.87
C ALA A 238 -24.47 -39.29 13.12
N ALA A 239 -23.37 -38.68 13.58
CA ALA A 239 -21.98 -39.15 13.66
C ALA A 239 -21.30 -39.90 12.48
N SER A 240 -21.86 -39.95 11.28
CA SER A 240 -21.25 -40.72 10.16
C SER A 240 -20.94 -39.90 8.90
N THR A 241 -21.45 -38.68 8.77
CA THR A 241 -21.10 -37.77 7.68
C THR A 241 -20.96 -36.37 8.26
N GLY A 242 -19.75 -35.82 8.28
CA GLY A 242 -19.37 -34.64 9.08
C GLY A 242 -19.88 -33.30 8.57
N ASP A 243 -21.10 -33.25 8.02
CA ASP A 243 -21.72 -32.05 7.48
C ASP A 243 -23.04 -31.79 8.24
N SER A 244 -22.99 -30.85 9.19
CA SER A 244 -24.18 -30.36 9.86
C SER A 244 -24.91 -29.39 8.93
N ASP A 245 -26.07 -29.78 8.44
CA ASP A 245 -26.93 -28.93 7.59
C ASP A 245 -27.41 -27.73 8.43
N ILE A 246 -26.98 -26.52 8.06
CA ILE A 246 -27.34 -25.27 8.73
C ILE A 246 -28.35 -24.53 7.86
N LYS A 247 -29.57 -24.40 8.37
CA LYS A 247 -30.65 -23.64 7.73
C LYS A 247 -30.86 -22.32 8.48
N ALA A 248 -31.55 -21.34 7.88
CA ALA A 248 -31.83 -20.07 8.54
C ALA A 248 -33.33 -19.92 8.81
N LEU A 249 -33.66 -19.58 10.06
CA LEU A 249 -34.97 -19.11 10.46
C LEU A 249 -35.03 -17.59 10.27
N GLN A 250 -36.01 -17.11 9.51
CA GLN A 250 -36.30 -15.68 9.43
C GLN A 250 -37.16 -15.26 10.63
N ASN A 251 -36.80 -14.17 11.30
CA ASN A 251 -37.50 -13.67 12.49
C ASN A 251 -38.84 -12.97 12.13
N ASN A 252 -39.70 -13.65 11.38
CA ASN A 252 -41.08 -13.27 11.07
C ASN A 252 -42.05 -14.15 11.88
N LEU A 253 -41.80 -14.28 13.18
CA LEU A 253 -42.57 -15.13 14.10
C LEU A 253 -43.92 -14.55 14.50
N ALA A 254 -44.31 -13.39 13.94
CA ALA A 254 -45.54 -12.67 14.28
C ALA A 254 -46.84 -13.46 14.00
N MET A 255 -46.77 -14.53 13.20
CA MET A 255 -47.90 -15.39 12.84
C MET A 255 -48.00 -16.67 13.69
N ILE A 256 -47.03 -16.91 14.58
CA ILE A 256 -46.96 -18.14 15.38
C ILE A 256 -47.45 -17.84 16.80
N ASN A 257 -48.51 -18.52 17.24
CA ASN A 257 -48.96 -18.38 18.62
C ASN A 257 -47.99 -19.14 19.54
N PRO A 258 -47.48 -18.48 20.60
CA PRO A 258 -46.55 -19.10 21.55
C PRO A 258 -47.18 -20.23 22.37
N GLU A 259 -48.51 -20.31 22.42
CA GLU A 259 -49.28 -21.35 23.11
C GLU A 259 -49.29 -22.67 22.33
N ASP A 260 -49.06 -22.64 21.00
CA ASP A 260 -49.11 -23.82 20.13
C ASP A 260 -47.81 -24.64 20.17
N ALA A 261 -46.75 -24.12 20.82
CA ALA A 261 -45.45 -24.76 21.00
C ALA A 261 -44.92 -25.47 19.74
N VAL A 262 -45.07 -24.81 18.58
CA VAL A 262 -44.74 -25.37 17.26
C VAL A 262 -43.26 -25.76 17.21
N SER A 263 -42.99 -26.95 16.68
CA SER A 263 -41.62 -27.42 16.46
C SER A 263 -40.98 -26.67 15.30
N LEU A 264 -39.69 -26.34 15.42
CA LEU A 264 -38.93 -25.74 14.30
C LEU A 264 -38.88 -26.64 13.06
N SER A 265 -39.11 -27.94 13.20
CA SER A 265 -39.26 -28.90 12.09
C SER A 265 -40.44 -28.59 11.17
N ASP A 266 -41.50 -27.98 11.72
CA ASP A 266 -42.77 -27.78 11.02
C ASP A 266 -42.80 -26.43 10.28
N ILE A 267 -41.72 -25.65 10.40
CA ILE A 267 -41.57 -24.33 9.83
C ILE A 267 -40.65 -24.41 8.61
N THR A 268 -41.04 -23.75 7.53
CA THR A 268 -40.21 -23.67 6.33
C THR A 268 -38.97 -22.80 6.62
N LEU A 269 -37.81 -23.43 6.71
CA LEU A 269 -36.52 -22.77 6.87
C LEU A 269 -35.92 -22.40 5.50
N GLU A 270 -35.24 -21.26 5.43
CA GLU A 270 -34.52 -20.84 4.22
C GLU A 270 -33.13 -21.53 4.17
N PRO A 271 -32.68 -21.97 2.99
CA PRO A 271 -31.32 -22.51 2.84
C PRO A 271 -30.27 -21.40 3.05
N VAL A 272 -29.16 -21.74 3.70
CA VAL A 272 -28.03 -20.81 3.90
C VAL A 272 -27.00 -20.97 2.78
N LEU A 273 -26.40 -19.86 2.37
CA LEU A 273 -25.29 -19.88 1.43
C LEU A 273 -24.00 -20.28 2.16
N HIS A 274 -23.45 -21.45 1.82
CA HIS A 274 -22.14 -21.89 2.28
C HIS A 274 -21.05 -21.33 1.36
N VAL A 275 -20.01 -20.76 1.96
CA VAL A 275 -18.87 -20.17 1.25
C VAL A 275 -17.56 -20.53 1.94
N PRO A 276 -16.48 -20.83 1.20
CA PRO A 276 -15.17 -21.06 1.80
C PRO A 276 -14.65 -19.83 2.55
N THR A 277 -13.87 -20.05 3.61
CA THR A 277 -13.25 -18.94 4.37
C THR A 277 -12.25 -18.15 3.53
N SER A 278 -11.63 -18.77 2.53
CA SER A 278 -10.69 -18.14 1.59
C SER A 278 -11.37 -17.28 0.51
N TYR A 279 -12.71 -17.28 0.44
CA TYR A 279 -13.45 -16.57 -0.58
C TYR A 279 -13.28 -15.06 -0.40
N SER A 280 -12.99 -14.32 -1.48
CA SER A 280 -12.80 -12.86 -1.42
C SER A 280 -14.08 -12.18 -0.95
N ALA A 281 -13.97 -11.12 -0.15
CA ALA A 281 -15.13 -10.35 0.29
C ALA A 281 -15.91 -9.71 -0.88
N THR A 282 -15.25 -9.40 -2.00
CA THR A 282 -15.92 -8.92 -3.22
C THR A 282 -16.79 -10.00 -3.86
N ASP A 283 -16.29 -11.23 -3.86
CA ASP A 283 -16.98 -12.38 -4.46
C ASP A 283 -18.12 -12.83 -3.56
N LEU A 284 -17.93 -12.76 -2.24
CA LEU A 284 -18.99 -12.93 -1.24
C LEU A 284 -20.11 -11.93 -1.46
N LEU A 285 -19.79 -10.64 -1.63
CA LEU A 285 -20.79 -9.60 -1.88
C LEU A 285 -21.57 -9.87 -3.17
N ALA A 286 -20.88 -10.32 -4.23
CA ALA A 286 -21.52 -10.69 -5.49
C ALA A 286 -22.46 -11.90 -5.32
N ALA A 287 -22.04 -12.91 -4.56
CA ALA A 287 -22.84 -14.09 -4.25
C ALA A 287 -24.09 -13.73 -3.44
N LEU A 288 -23.95 -12.89 -2.41
CA LEU A 288 -25.06 -12.38 -1.59
C LEU A 288 -26.06 -11.56 -2.40
N ARG A 289 -25.58 -10.73 -3.33
CA ARG A 289 -26.46 -9.94 -4.22
C ARG A 289 -27.23 -10.82 -5.19
N LYS A 290 -26.64 -11.95 -5.60
CA LYS A 290 -27.30 -12.93 -6.47
C LYS A 290 -28.36 -13.71 -5.68
N SER A 291 -28.05 -14.15 -4.46
CA SER A 291 -28.99 -14.91 -3.62
C SER A 291 -30.18 -14.08 -3.16
N SER A 292 -30.04 -12.75 -2.99
CA SER A 292 -31.17 -11.88 -2.65
C SER A 292 -32.11 -11.58 -3.84
N GLY A 293 -31.67 -11.85 -5.08
CA GLY A 293 -32.45 -11.59 -6.29
C GLY A 293 -33.19 -12.81 -6.87
N THR A 294 -32.81 -14.03 -6.48
CA THR A 294 -33.39 -15.28 -7.00
C THR A 294 -33.49 -16.32 -5.90
N ALA A 295 -34.71 -16.75 -5.59
CA ALA A 295 -35.04 -17.89 -4.75
C ALA A 295 -34.70 -19.23 -5.44
N GLU A 296 -33.46 -19.37 -5.91
CA GLU A 296 -32.96 -20.63 -6.48
C GLU A 296 -31.85 -21.18 -5.58
N THR A 297 -32.13 -22.42 -5.15
CA THR A 297 -31.33 -23.29 -4.31
C THR A 297 -29.92 -23.48 -4.86
N TRP A 298 -28.92 -23.14 -4.05
CA TRP A 298 -27.52 -23.48 -4.32
C TRP A 298 -27.17 -24.72 -3.50
N SER A 299 -26.86 -25.80 -4.20
CA SER A 299 -26.11 -26.94 -3.67
C SER A 299 -24.76 -26.95 -4.38
N CYS A 300 -23.67 -26.83 -3.64
CA CYS A 300 -22.33 -27.17 -4.12
C CYS A 300 -21.47 -27.59 -2.94
N TYR A 301 -20.81 -28.74 -3.15
CA TYR A 301 -19.89 -29.48 -2.29
C TYR A 301 -18.72 -28.66 -1.74
#